data_AF-A0A4Q3SHF0-F1
#
_entry.id   AF-A0A4Q3SHF0-F1
#
_cell.length_a   1.000
_cell.length_b   1.000
_cell.length_c   1.000
_cell.angle_alpha   90.00
_cell.angle_beta   90.00
_cell.angle_gamma   90.00
#
_symmetry.space_group_name_H-M   'P 1'
#
loop_
_entity.id
_entity.type
_entity.pdbx_description
1 polymer ?
#
loop_
_entity_poly.entity_id
_entity_poly.type
_entity_poly.pdbx_seq_one_letter_code
_entity_poly.pdbx_strand_id
1 'polypeptide(L)'
;MFYLIIRLLQEDKLNMLRPFTKATVNFLLNVSYLSIAISFFLGWAVRWTESLVARGFTLPTIDKLNLAGSDVWSFMGVTMFVVAQVFKRGIEIQTENDLTI
;
A
#
# COMPACT_ATOMS: atom_id res chain seq x y z
N MET A 1 2.73 -8.04 -0.55
CA MET A 1 1.51 -7.71 -1.30
C MET A 1 0.71 -8.95 -1.66
N PHE A 2 1.25 -9.90 -2.41
CA PHE A 2 0.51 -11.06 -2.91
C PHE A 2 -0.23 -11.88 -1.83
N TYR A 3 0.43 -12.16 -0.69
CA TYR A 3 -0.22 -12.80 0.45
C TYR A 3 -1.45 -12.04 0.98
N LEU A 4 -1.37 -10.70 1.09
CA LEU A 4 -2.50 -9.88 1.54
C LEU A 4 -3.67 -9.97 0.56
N ILE A 5 -3.39 -10.01 -0.74
CA ILE A 5 -4.40 -10.13 -1.80
C ILE A 5 -5.11 -11.49 -1.71
N ILE A 6 -4.34 -12.59 -1.61
CA ILE A 6 -4.92 -13.93 -1.44
C ILE A 6 -5.77 -14.01 -0.17
N ARG A 7 -5.24 -13.49 0.94
CA ARG A 7 -5.95 -13.48 2.22
C ARG A 7 -7.27 -12.72 2.13
N LEU A 8 -7.32 -11.59 1.42
CA LEU A 8 -8.56 -10.85 1.21
C LEU A 8 -9.57 -11.67 0.40
N LEU A 9 -9.12 -12.31 -0.68
CA LEU A 9 -9.97 -13.11 -1.57
C LEU A 9 -10.48 -14.39 -0.90
N GLN A 10 -9.69 -15.01 -0.03
CA GLN A 10 -10.06 -16.25 0.67
C GLN A 10 -10.94 -16.04 1.90
N GLU A 11 -10.89 -14.88 2.56
CA GLU A 11 -11.58 -14.71 3.85
C GLU A 11 -13.12 -14.58 3.72
N ASP A 12 -13.75 -14.71 2.54
CA ASP A 12 -15.20 -14.46 2.29
C ASP A 12 -15.72 -13.09 2.81
N LYS A 13 -14.82 -12.23 3.28
CA LYS A 13 -15.12 -10.90 3.82
C LYS A 13 -15.33 -9.85 2.73
N LEU A 14 -15.00 -10.16 1.48
CA LEU A 14 -15.36 -9.38 0.31
C LEU A 14 -16.81 -9.68 -0.10
N ASN A 15 -17.76 -9.28 0.75
CA ASN A 15 -19.15 -9.28 0.34
C ASN A 15 -19.37 -8.11 -0.63
N MET A 16 -19.45 -8.37 -1.94
CA MET A 16 -19.67 -7.32 -2.94
C MET A 16 -21.01 -6.60 -2.79
N LEU A 17 -21.98 -7.21 -2.09
CA LEU A 17 -23.26 -6.56 -1.75
C LEU A 17 -23.08 -5.53 -0.62
N ARG A 18 -22.02 -5.65 0.19
CA ARG A 18 -21.68 -4.75 1.30
C ARG A 18 -20.17 -4.46 1.30
N PRO A 19 -19.68 -3.62 0.37
CA PRO A 19 -18.24 -3.39 0.18
C PRO A 19 -17.59 -2.62 1.35
N PHE A 20 -18.36 -1.82 2.08
CA PHE A 20 -17.88 -1.03 3.23
C PHE A 20 -17.87 -1.89 4.50
N THR A 21 -16.84 -2.72 4.65
CA THR A 21 -16.58 -3.45 5.89
C THR A 21 -15.26 -3.03 6.52
N LYS A 22 -15.13 -3.24 7.84
CA LYS A 22 -13.87 -3.04 8.56
C LYS A 22 -12.73 -3.89 7.97
N ALA A 23 -13.05 -5.06 7.41
CA ALA A 23 -12.06 -5.94 6.78
C ALA A 23 -11.48 -5.30 5.51
N THR A 24 -12.33 -4.73 4.64
CA THR A 24 -11.90 -4.01 3.43
C THR A 24 -11.03 -2.81 3.78
N VAL A 25 -11.41 -2.02 4.79
CA VAL A 25 -10.61 -0.88 5.27
C VAL A 25 -9.24 -1.33 5.77
N ASN A 26 -9.20 -2.37 6.61
CA ASN A 26 -7.93 -2.89 7.14
C ASN A 26 -7.02 -3.42 6.03
N PHE A 27 -7.59 -4.07 5.01
CA PHE A 27 -6.84 -4.49 3.83
C PHE A 27 -6.24 -3.30 3.08
N LEU A 28 -7.05 -2.27 2.78
CA LEU A 28 -6.58 -1.07 2.08
C LEU A 28 -5.47 -0.35 2.87
N LEU A 29 -5.60 -0.26 4.19
CA LEU A 29 -4.57 0.29 5.07
C LEU A 29 -3.29 -0.55 5.05
N ASN A 30 -3.39 -1.88 5.12
CA ASN A 30 -2.22 -2.77 5.06
C ASN A 30 -1.49 -2.65 3.72
N VAL A 31 -2.22 -2.59 2.61
CA VAL A 31 -1.67 -2.36 1.27
C VAL A 31 -0.99 -0.99 1.20
N SER A 32 -1.66 0.06 1.68
CA SER A 32 -1.10 1.41 1.78
C SER A 32 0.23 1.44 2.56
N TYR A 33 0.24 0.91 3.79
CA TYR A 33 1.43 0.90 4.63
C TYR A 33 2.57 0.10 4.01
N LEU A 34 2.26 -1.02 3.37
CA LEU A 34 3.25 -1.82 2.69
C LEU A 34 3.86 -1.07 1.50
N SER A 35 3.06 -0.38 0.70
CA SER A 35 3.55 0.45 -0.42
C SER A 35 4.44 1.58 0.06
N ILE A 36 4.06 2.28 1.13
CA ILE A 36 4.89 3.35 1.73
C ILE A 36 6.19 2.77 2.28
N ALA A 37 6.14 1.60 2.93
CA ALA A 37 7.35 0.95 3.43
C ALA A 37 8.30 0.58 2.28
N ILE A 38 7.79 -0.02 1.19
CA ILE A 38 8.58 -0.33 -0.01
C ILE A 38 9.23 0.94 -0.57
N SER A 39 8.45 2.02 -0.70
CA SER A 39 8.97 3.32 -1.15
C SER A 39 10.14 3.81 -0.29
N PHE A 40 9.99 3.75 1.04
CA PHE A 40 11.04 4.15 1.98
C PHE A 40 12.30 3.30 1.83
N PHE A 41 12.14 1.98 1.76
CA PHE A 41 13.28 1.06 1.58
C PHE A 41 13.98 1.25 0.24
N LEU A 42 13.25 1.52 -0.86
CA LEU A 42 13.84 1.82 -2.16
C LEU A 42 14.64 3.12 -2.13
N GLY A 43 14.09 4.19 -1.55
CA GLY A 43 14.78 5.47 -1.40
C GLY A 43 16.04 5.35 -0.53
N TRP A 44 15.98 4.54 0.53
CA TRP A 44 17.14 4.21 1.34
C TRP A 44 18.19 3.42 0.56
N ALA A 45 17.77 2.38 -0.16
CA ALA A 45 18.66 1.51 -0.94
C ALA A 45 19.43 2.31 -1.99
N VAL A 46 18.77 3.23 -2.70
CA VAL A 46 19.42 4.13 -3.66
C VAL A 46 20.54 4.95 -3.00
N ARG A 47 20.22 5.65 -1.90
CA ARG A 47 21.21 6.46 -1.17
C ARG A 47 22.38 5.63 -0.66
N TRP A 48 22.10 4.41 -0.21
CA TRP A 48 23.13 3.49 0.24
C TRP A 48 24.03 3.05 -0.91
N THR A 49 23.46 2.67 -2.06
CA THR A 49 24.21 2.32 -3.26
C THR A 49 25.08 3.48 -3.74
N GLU A 50 24.54 4.71 -3.79
CA GLU A 50 25.30 5.92 -4.14
C GLU A 50 26.49 6.15 -3.18
N SER A 51 26.28 5.97 -1.88
CA SER A 51 27.35 6.07 -0.87
C SER A 51 28.44 5.01 -1.04
N LEU A 52 28.09 3.79 -1.47
CA LEU A 52 29.07 2.75 -1.78
C LEU A 52 29.85 3.08 -3.05
N VAL A 53 29.19 3.57 -4.09
CA VAL A 53 29.86 4.01 -5.33
C VAL A 53 30.84 5.16 -5.04
N ALA A 54 30.44 6.13 -4.22
CA ALA A 54 31.30 7.23 -3.78
C ALA A 54 32.55 6.77 -3.01
N ARG A 55 32.51 5.58 -2.39
CA ARG A 55 33.66 4.95 -1.69
C ARG A 55 34.55 4.12 -2.63
N GLY A 56 34.29 4.13 -3.93
CA GLY A 56 35.10 3.45 -4.95
C GLY A 56 34.64 2.03 -5.31
N PHE A 57 33.47 1.59 -4.83
CA PHE A 57 32.90 0.30 -5.23
C PHE A 57 32.22 0.41 -6.60
N THR A 58 32.54 -0.50 -7.51
CA THR A 58 31.88 -0.59 -8.83
C THR A 58 30.56 -1.36 -8.69
N LEU A 59 29.45 -0.65 -8.55
CA LEU A 59 28.11 -1.23 -8.60
C LEU A 59 27.40 -0.93 -9.94
N PRO A 60 26.49 -1.80 -10.39
CA PRO A 60 25.61 -1.50 -11.51
C PRO A 60 24.75 -0.26 -11.24
N THR A 61 24.32 0.43 -12.29
CA THR A 61 23.44 1.60 -12.20
C THR A 61 22.11 1.25 -11.51
N ILE A 62 21.50 2.22 -10.83
CA ILE A 62 20.23 2.10 -10.09
C ILE A 62 19.12 1.43 -10.93
N ASP A 63 19.05 1.75 -12.22
CA ASP A 63 18.09 1.17 -13.16
C ASP A 63 18.28 -0.34 -13.34
N LYS A 64 19.53 -0.80 -13.41
CA LYS A 64 19.86 -2.24 -13.52
C LYS A 64 19.62 -2.99 -12.22
N LEU A 65 19.63 -2.29 -11.09
CA LEU A 65 19.33 -2.83 -9.77
C LEU A 65 17.82 -2.88 -9.49
N ASN A 66 16.97 -2.37 -10.39
CA ASN A 66 15.52 -2.25 -10.19
C ASN A 66 15.17 -1.51 -8.89
N LEU A 67 16.01 -0.57 -8.47
CA LEU A 67 15.79 0.24 -7.26
C LEU A 67 15.03 1.55 -7.57
N ALA A 68 14.83 1.85 -8.85
CA ALA A 68 13.98 2.93 -9.31
C ALA A 68 12.49 2.62 -9.00
N GLY A 69 11.71 3.64 -8.63
CA GLY A 69 10.26 3.53 -8.38
C GLY A 69 9.80 3.85 -6.95
N SER A 70 10.68 4.36 -6.08
CA SER A 70 10.29 4.83 -4.73
C SER A 70 9.15 5.85 -4.78
N ASP A 71 9.17 6.74 -5.77
CA ASP A 71 8.12 7.72 -6.07
C ASP A 71 6.78 7.06 -6.42
N VAL A 72 6.77 6.07 -7.31
CA VAL A 72 5.56 5.34 -7.73
C VAL A 72 4.93 4.61 -6.54
N TRP A 73 5.75 3.92 -5.74
CA TRP A 73 5.29 3.23 -4.53
C TRP A 73 4.75 4.20 -3.48
N SER A 74 5.35 5.40 -3.33
CA SER A 74 4.85 6.44 -2.42
C SER A 74 3.47 6.94 -2.86
N PHE A 75 3.31 7.21 -4.15
CA PHE A 75 2.05 7.69 -4.73
C PHE A 75 0.94 6.66 -4.58
N MET A 76 1.23 5.39 -4.87
CA MET A 76 0.27 4.29 -4.69
C MET A 76 -0.11 4.11 -3.22
N GLY A 77 0.85 4.22 -2.30
CA GLY A 77 0.62 4.14 -0.87
C GLY A 77 -0.32 5.23 -0.36
N VAL A 78 -0.02 6.49 -0.67
CA VAL A 78 -0.87 7.63 -0.30
C VAL A 78 -2.27 7.53 -0.92
N THR A 79 -2.36 7.13 -2.18
CA THR A 79 -3.65 6.95 -2.86
C THR A 79 -4.50 5.89 -2.15
N MET A 80 -3.92 4.72 -1.85
CA MET A 80 -4.62 3.67 -1.11
C MET A 80 -5.00 4.10 0.31
N PHE A 81 -4.17 4.91 0.98
CA PHE A 81 -4.51 5.47 2.28
C PHE A 81 -5.76 6.36 2.21
N VAL A 82 -5.83 7.26 1.22
CA VAL A 82 -6.99 8.14 1.02
C VAL A 82 -8.24 7.33 0.73
N VAL A 83 -8.16 6.33 -0.16
CA VAL A 83 -9.28 5.42 -0.44
C VAL A 83 -9.74 4.71 0.84
N ALA A 84 -8.82 4.26 1.69
CA ALA A 84 -9.18 3.64 2.97
C ALA A 84 -9.96 4.60 3.90
N GLN A 85 -9.64 5.90 3.91
CA GLN A 85 -10.39 6.88 4.70
C GLN A 85 -11.79 7.12 4.14
N VAL A 86 -11.93 7.18 2.81
CA VAL A 86 -13.25 7.26 2.15
C VAL A 86 -14.10 6.05 2.53
N PHE A 87 -13.53 4.84 2.52
CA PHE A 87 -14.23 3.63 2.92
C PHE A 87 -14.64 3.64 4.40
N LYS A 88 -13.83 4.20 5.31
CA LYS A 88 -14.23 4.38 6.72
C LYS A 88 -15.49 5.24 6.85
N ARG A 89 -15.54 6.37 6.13
CA ARG A 89 -16.74 7.22 6.08
C ARG A 89 -17.93 6.48 5.46
N GLY A 90 -17.68 5.66 4.43
CA GLY A 90 -18.70 4.80 3.84
C GLY A 90 -19.31 3.80 4.85
N ILE A 91 -18.51 3.25 5.78
CA ILE A 91 -19.01 2.37 6.85
C ILE A 91 -19.96 3.13 7.79
N GLU A 92 -19.59 4.35 8.20
CA GLU A 92 -20.42 5.20 9.07
C GLU A 92 -21.79 5.44 8.41
N ILE A 93 -21.80 5.89 7.15
CA ILE A 93 -23.02 6.15 6.38
C ILE A 93 -23.86 4.89 6.18
N GLN A 94 -23.23 3.75 5.84
CA GLN A 94 -23.96 2.49 5.65
C GLN A 94 -24.60 2.01 6.96
N THR A 95 -23.92 2.22 8.10
CA THR A 95 -24.43 1.83 9.43
C THR A 95 -25.61 2.71 9.84
N GLU A 96 -25.53 4.02 9.58
CA GLU A 96 -26.66 4.94 9.83
C GLU A 96 -27.89 4.54 9.00
N ASN A 97 -27.70 4.28 7.70
CA ASN A 97 -28.80 3.92 6.80
C ASN A 97 -29.50 2.61 7.25
N ASP A 98 -28.71 1.61 7.67
CA ASP A 98 -29.23 0.34 8.20
C ASP A 98 -30.08 0.50 9.48
N LEU A 99 -29.84 1.56 10.27
CA LEU A 99 -30.57 1.82 11.52
C LEU A 99 -31.88 2.60 11.31
N THR A 100 -32.05 3.22 10.15
CA THR A 100 -33.23 4.02 9.78
C THR A 100 -34.24 3.31 8.88
N ILE A 101 -33.92 2.11 8.39
CA ILE A 101 -34.81 1.27 7.56
C ILE A 101 -35.61 0.32 8.44
#